data_AF-A0A381ZFJ3-F1
#
_entry.id   AF-A0A381ZFJ3-F1
#
_cell.length_a   1.000
_cell.length_b   1.000
_cell.length_c   1.000
_cell.angle_alpha   90.00
_cell.angle_beta   90.00
_cell.angle_gamma   90.00
#
_symmetry.space_group_name_H-M   'P 1'
#
loop_
_entity.id
_entity.type
_entity.pdbx_description
1 polymer ?
#
loop_
_entity_poly.entity_id
_entity_poly.type
_entity_poly.pdbx_seq_one_letter_code
_entity_poly.pdbx_strand_id
1 'polypeptide(L)' 'MKYIKSNFFVEKVNLHKLAKKFDTPLYCYSYEKLKKNINNFKLHFSKLNPLICFAIKSNSN' A
#
# COMPACT_ATOMS: atom_id res chain seq x y z
N MET A 1 3.83 5.77 -3.80
CA MET A 1 3.26 5.74 -5.16
C MET A 1 3.35 7.14 -5.71
N LYS A 2 4.04 7.35 -6.84
CA LYS A 2 4.18 8.68 -7.45
C LYS A 2 4.63 8.57 -8.91
N TYR A 3 4.34 9.59 -9.71
CA TYR A 3 4.93 9.76 -11.03
C TYR A 3 6.31 10.42 -10.92
N ILE A 4 7.27 9.94 -11.69
CA ILE A 4 8.60 10.53 -11.87
C ILE A 4 8.90 10.49 -13.36
N LYS A 5 9.07 11.66 -14.00
CA LYS A 5 9.35 11.77 -15.44
C LYS A 5 8.40 10.88 -16.26
N SER A 6 7.10 11.09 -16.08
CA SER A 6 6.01 10.35 -16.75
C SER A 6 5.91 8.84 -16.50
N ASN A 7 6.75 8.29 -15.62
CA ASN A 7 6.70 6.88 -15.22
C ASN A 7 6.08 6.74 -13.83
N PHE A 8 5.19 5.76 -13.64
CA PHE A 8 4.58 5.51 -12.34
C PHE A 8 5.45 4.56 -11.50
N PHE A 9 5.69 4.93 -10.24
CA PHE A 9 6.51 4.15 -9.32
C PHE A 9 5.76 3.77 -8.05
N VAL A 10 5.95 2.52 -7.63
CA VAL A 10 5.53 1.98 -6.33
C VAL A 10 6.81 1.54 -5.62
N GLU A 11 7.08 2.09 -4.43
CA GLU A 11 8.28 1.74 -3.64
C GLU A 11 9.60 1.80 -4.41
N LYS A 12 9.78 2.86 -5.21
CA LYS A 12 10.94 3.07 -6.10
C LYS A 12 11.06 2.04 -7.24
N VAL A 13 10.08 1.15 -7.41
CA VAL A 13 9.97 0.23 -8.55
C VAL A 13 9.08 0.84 -9.63
N ASN A 14 9.59 0.89 -10.87
CA ASN A 14 8.80 1.35 -12.02
C ASN A 14 7.73 0.30 -12.35
N LEU A 15 6.46 0.70 -12.41
CA LEU A 15 5.34 -0.20 -12.65
C LEU A 15 5.43 -0.91 -14.02
N HIS A 16 6.02 -0.26 -15.03
CA HIS A 16 6.24 -0.87 -16.35
C HIS A 16 7.20 -2.06 -16.28
N LYS A 17 8.16 -2.06 -15.35
CA LYS A 17 9.04 -3.23 -15.13
C LYS A 17 8.26 -4.40 -14.53
N LEU A 18 7.30 -4.11 -13.64
CA LEU A 18 6.43 -5.13 -13.04
C LEU A 18 5.48 -5.73 -14.08
N ALA A 19 4.82 -4.87 -14.89
CA ALA A 19 3.93 -5.30 -15.95
C ALA A 19 4.62 -6.22 -16.98
N LYS A 20 5.89 -5.95 -17.31
CA LYS A 20 6.69 -6.83 -18.19
C LYS A 20 7.13 -8.14 -17.53
N LYS A 21 7.28 -8.16 -16.21
CA LYS A 21 7.79 -9.33 -15.47
C LYS A 21 6.69 -10.31 -15.10
N PHE A 22 5.50 -9.80 -14.78
CA PHE A 22 4.39 -10.58 -14.23
C PHE A 22 3.15 -10.59 -15.14
N ASP A 23 3.26 -10.00 -16.33
CA ASP A 23 2.17 -9.74 -17.26
C ASP A 23 1.01 -8.93 -16.65
N THR A 24 0.00 -8.64 -17.46
CA THR A 24 -1.21 -7.91 -17.06
C THR A 24 -2.46 -8.74 -17.31
N PRO A 25 -3.48 -8.69 -16.43
CA PRO A 25 -3.64 -7.74 -15.31
C PRO A 25 -2.85 -8.13 -14.04
N LEU A 26 -2.41 -7.12 -13.28
CA LEU A 26 -1.63 -7.28 -12.04
C LEU A 26 -2.15 -6.36 -10.94
N TYR A 27 -2.43 -6.93 -9.75
CA TYR A 27 -2.58 -6.14 -8.53
C TYR A 27 -1.20 -5.82 -7.94
N CYS A 28 -0.96 -4.54 -7.62
CA CYS A 28 0.27 -4.08 -7.01
C CYS A 28 -0.03 -3.20 -5.78
N TYR A 29 0.33 -3.70 -4.60
CA TYR A 29 0.16 -3.00 -3.34
C TYR A 29 1.49 -2.39 -2.87
N SER A 30 1.41 -1.27 -2.16
CA SER A 30 2.56 -0.71 -1.44
C SER A 30 2.50 -1.12 0.02
N TYR A 31 3.41 -1.98 0.43
CA TYR A 31 3.64 -2.34 1.83
C TYR A 31 3.87 -1.11 2.72
N GLU A 32 4.73 -0.18 2.30
CA GLU A 32 5.02 1.03 3.08
C GLU A 32 3.78 1.92 3.24
N LYS A 33 2.88 1.94 2.25
CA LYS A 33 1.61 2.65 2.37
C LYS A 33 0.69 1.98 3.39
N LEU A 34 0.56 0.65 3.35
CA LEU A 34 -0.24 -0.11 4.31
C LEU A 34 0.28 0.11 5.74
N LYS A 35 1.60 -0.05 5.94
CA LYS A 35 2.27 0.16 7.22
C LYS A 35 2.10 1.60 7.73
N LYS A 36 2.27 2.60 6.87
CA LYS A 36 2.05 4.01 7.24
C LYS A 36 0.60 4.27 7.62
N ASN A 37 -0.36 3.72 6.89
CA ASN A 37 -1.78 3.91 7.18
C ASN A 37 -2.13 3.37 8.59
N ILE A 38 -1.72 2.14 8.93
CA ILE A 38 -2.02 1.58 10.25
C ILE A 38 -1.26 2.29 11.37
N ASN A 39 0.01 2.68 11.14
CA ASN A 39 0.78 3.42 12.14
C ASN A 39 0.17 4.80 12.40
N ASN A 40 -0.22 5.54 11.35
CA ASN A 40 -0.91 6.81 11.51
C ASN A 40 -2.22 6.66 12.27
N PHE A 41 -3.02 5.62 11.94
CA PHE A 41 -4.26 5.34 12.67
C PHE A 41 -3.99 5.09 14.16
N LYS A 42 -3.03 4.21 14.50
CA LYS A 42 -2.62 3.95 15.88
C LYS A 42 -2.15 5.21 16.61
N LEU A 43 -1.37 6.07 15.94
CA LEU A 43 -0.87 7.32 16.53
C LEU A 43 -2.00 8.28 16.89
N HIS A 44 -2.97 8.50 15.98
CA HIS A 44 -4.09 9.41 16.23
C HIS A 44 -5.04 8.92 17.32
N PHE A 45 -5.21 7.60 17.47
CA PHE A 45 -6.08 7.01 18.49
C PHE A 45 -5.33 6.54 19.75
N SER A 46 -4.04 6.86 19.88
CA SER A 46 -3.17 6.40 20.98
C SER A 46 -3.73 6.69 22.38
N LYS A 47 -4.35 7.86 22.58
CA LYS A 47 -4.96 8.24 23.86
C LYS A 47 -6.12 7.33 24.28
N LEU A 48 -6.90 6.82 23.33
CA LEU A 48 -8.04 5.96 23.59
C LEU A 48 -7.63 4.48 23.70
N ASN A 49 -6.44 4.13 23.22
CA ASN A 49 -5.91 2.77 23.13
C ASN A 49 -6.96 1.72 22.69
N PRO A 50 -7.65 1.93 21.56
CA PRO A 50 -8.73 1.05 21.14
C PRO A 50 -8.19 -0.28 20.60
N LEU A 51 -9.03 -1.33 20.65
CA LEU A 51 -8.83 -2.50 19.81
C LEU A 51 -9.05 -2.13 18.34
N ILE A 52 -8.05 -2.38 17.50
CA ILE A 52 -8.12 -2.09 16.06
C ILE A 52 -8.27 -3.40 15.31
N CYS A 53 -9.46 -3.61 14.74
CA CYS A 53 -9.76 -4.79 13.92
C CYS A 53 -9.74 -4.43 12.44
N PHE A 54 -8.91 -5.11 11.67
CA PHE A 54 -8.91 -4.96 10.22
C PHE A 54 -10.12 -5.68 9.61
N ALA A 55 -10.87 -5.00 8.76
CA ALA A 55 -12.03 -5.58 8.08
C ALA A 55 -11.56 -6.49 6.93
N ILE A 56 -11.44 -7.79 7.19
CA ILE A 56 -10.90 -8.80 6.24
C ILE A 56 -11.64 -8.80 4.89
N LYS A 57 -12.94 -8.49 4.90
CA LYS A 57 -13.76 -8.32 3.68
C LYS A 57 -13.25 -7.27 2.70
N SER A 58 -12.37 -6.36 3.14
CA SER A 58 -11.78 -5.33 2.28
C SER A 58 -10.63 -5.86 1.42
N ASN A 59 -9.78 -6.74 1.98
CA ASN A 59 -8.70 -7.42 1.29
C ASN A 59 -8.12 -8.51 2.20
N SER A 60 -8.26 -9.78 1.85
CA SER A 60 -7.79 -10.94 2.62
C SER A 60 -6.60 -11.67 1.97
N ASN A 61 -5.89 -10.98 1.07
CA ASN A 61 -4.73 -11.52 0.36
C ASN A 61 -3.59 -11.91 1.30
#